data_AF-A0A5N9C2R2-F1
#
_entry.id   AF-A0A5N9C2R2-F1
#
_cell.length_a   1.000
_cell.length_b   1.000
_cell.length_c   1.000
_cell.angle_alpha   90.00
_cell.angle_beta   90.00
_cell.angle_gamma   90.00
#
_symmetry.space_group_name_H-M   'P 1'
#
loop_
_entity.id
_entity.type
_entity.pdbx_description
1 polymer ?
#
loop_
_entity_poly.entity_id
_entity_poly.type
_entity_poly.pdbx_seq_one_letter_code
_entity_poly.pdbx_strand_id
1 'polypeptide(L)'
;MRNRLLGLFSMFVLVFVLYCGGTETSFKTAVLKQPTAQAANQALSSKEGPDQPYYDLPVLLFPSYTEALIRVKPDWRGGGKEDFCSINQEEASEISLESNIEVIGEASCFYSVIKSEENPVGDKYFTGLLKIRIISTGQEGWIWASAIEFVE
;
A
#
# COMPACT_ATOMS: atom_id res chain seq x y z
N MET A 1 16.15 -14.72 -50.71
CA MET A 1 16.26 -14.38 -49.27
C MET A 1 15.03 -13.66 -48.69
N ARG A 2 14.12 -13.08 -49.50
CA ARG A 2 12.92 -12.35 -49.04
C ARG A 2 11.83 -13.23 -48.38
N ASN A 3 11.70 -14.50 -48.76
CA ASN A 3 10.68 -15.41 -48.19
C ASN A 3 11.07 -16.08 -46.86
N ARG A 4 12.36 -16.04 -46.46
CA ARG A 4 12.80 -16.61 -45.17
C ARG A 4 12.65 -15.63 -44.00
N LEU A 5 12.70 -14.32 -44.26
CA LEU A 5 12.41 -13.29 -43.26
C LEU A 5 10.91 -13.24 -42.87
N LEU A 6 10.00 -13.46 -43.83
CA LEU A 6 8.56 -13.43 -43.57
C LEU A 6 8.10 -14.56 -42.63
N GLY A 7 8.71 -15.75 -42.74
CA GLY A 7 8.41 -16.89 -41.87
C GLY A 7 8.89 -16.70 -40.43
N LEU A 8 10.05 -16.07 -40.24
CA LEU A 8 10.60 -15.74 -38.91
C LEU A 8 9.77 -14.65 -38.22
N PHE A 9 9.28 -13.65 -38.96
CA PHE A 9 8.43 -12.61 -38.39
C PHE A 9 7.04 -13.15 -38.00
N SER A 10 6.48 -14.06 -38.80
CA SER A 10 5.21 -14.73 -38.50
C SER A 10 5.29 -15.62 -37.26
N MET A 11 6.41 -16.33 -37.07
CA MET A 11 6.63 -17.17 -35.88
C MET A 11 6.82 -16.31 -34.60
N PHE A 12 7.46 -15.15 -34.70
CA PHE A 12 7.69 -14.27 -33.55
C PHE A 12 6.38 -13.60 -33.06
N VAL A 13 5.48 -13.25 -33.98
CA VAL A 13 4.16 -12.68 -33.63
C VAL A 13 3.26 -13.72 -32.97
N LEU A 14 3.34 -15.00 -33.37
CA LEU A 14 2.55 -16.09 -32.78
C LEU A 14 2.95 -16.44 -31.33
N VAL A 15 4.19 -16.16 -30.91
CA VAL A 15 4.63 -16.39 -29.53
C VAL A 15 4.14 -15.29 -28.58
N PHE A 16 3.98 -14.05 -29.07
CA PHE A 16 3.50 -12.93 -28.23
C PHE A 16 2.01 -13.00 -27.89
N VAL A 17 1.17 -13.66 -28.70
CA VAL A 17 -0.29 -13.74 -28.45
C VAL A 17 -0.69 -14.75 -27.38
N LEU A 18 0.20 -15.66 -26.98
CA LEU A 18 -0.09 -16.68 -25.96
C LEU A 18 0.33 -16.27 -24.54
N TYR A 19 0.95 -15.11 -24.36
CA TYR A 19 1.25 -14.55 -23.04
C TYR A 19 0.16 -13.56 -22.60
N CYS A 20 -1.11 -13.94 -22.77
CA CYS A 20 -2.20 -13.36 -22.00
C CYS A 20 -2.45 -14.28 -20.81
N GLY A 21 -1.42 -14.44 -19.97
CA GLY A 21 -1.57 -15.05 -18.67
C GLY A 21 -2.30 -14.07 -17.77
N GLY A 22 -3.64 -14.08 -17.84
CA GLY A 22 -4.47 -13.44 -16.85
C GLY A 22 -4.09 -14.03 -15.50
N THR A 23 -3.33 -13.29 -14.71
CA THR A 23 -3.11 -13.60 -13.31
C THR A 23 -4.49 -13.52 -12.66
N GLU A 24 -5.08 -14.67 -12.34
CA GLU A 24 -6.24 -14.74 -11.46
C GLU A 24 -5.86 -14.02 -10.17
N THR A 25 -6.28 -12.76 -10.07
CA THR A 25 -6.11 -11.95 -8.89
C THR A 25 -7.16 -12.48 -7.93
N SER A 26 -6.75 -13.39 -7.06
CA SER A 26 -7.61 -13.87 -5.98
C SER A 26 -7.88 -12.68 -5.07
N PHE A 27 -9.00 -12.00 -5.32
CA PHE A 27 -9.51 -10.95 -4.47
C PHE A 27 -9.91 -11.59 -3.14
N LYS A 28 -9.28 -11.14 -2.06
CA LYS A 28 -9.62 -11.60 -0.71
C LYS A 28 -10.64 -10.65 -0.14
N THR A 29 -11.83 -11.17 0.16
CA THR A 29 -12.86 -10.41 0.86
C THR A 29 -12.38 -10.10 2.29
N ALA A 30 -12.63 -8.88 2.73
CA ALA A 30 -12.27 -8.43 4.06
C ALA A 30 -13.29 -7.42 4.59
N VAL A 31 -13.21 -7.17 5.89
CA VAL A 31 -13.92 -6.08 6.57
C VAL A 31 -12.92 -5.07 7.10
N LEU A 32 -13.42 -3.86 7.39
CA LEU A 32 -12.62 -2.80 7.96
C LEU A 32 -12.75 -2.77 9.48
N LYS A 33 -11.62 -2.55 10.15
CA LYS A 33 -11.55 -2.24 11.58
C LYS A 33 -10.82 -0.92 11.79
N GLN A 34 -10.92 -0.38 12.99
CA GLN A 34 -10.18 0.83 13.37
C GLN A 34 -8.66 0.58 13.15
N PRO A 35 -8.01 1.31 12.23
CA PRO A 35 -6.60 1.13 11.96
C PRO A 35 -5.79 1.72 13.11
N THR A 36 -4.75 0.99 13.50
CA THR A 36 -3.76 1.46 14.48
C THR A 36 -2.35 1.20 13.98
N ALA A 37 -1.40 2.02 14.41
CA ALA A 37 0.02 1.79 14.13
C ALA A 37 0.91 2.41 15.19
N GLN A 38 2.14 1.90 15.28
CA GLN A 38 3.20 2.54 16.05
C GLN A 38 3.85 3.65 15.23
N ALA A 39 4.42 4.65 15.92
CA ALA A 39 5.24 5.65 15.26
C ALA A 39 6.45 4.99 14.58
N ALA A 40 6.79 5.41 13.36
CA ALA A 40 7.83 4.75 12.55
C ALA A 40 9.20 4.69 13.27
N ASN A 41 9.56 5.77 13.98
CA ASN A 41 10.83 5.86 14.72
C ASN A 41 10.90 4.94 15.95
N GLN A 42 9.76 4.43 16.39
CA GLN A 42 9.59 3.60 17.58
C GLN A 42 9.36 2.13 17.23
N ALA A 43 8.96 1.79 16.00
CA ALA A 43 8.84 0.41 15.55
C ALA A 43 10.20 -0.31 15.70
N LEU A 44 10.30 -1.17 16.73
CA LEU A 44 11.49 -1.94 17.01
C LEU A 44 11.46 -3.23 16.18
N SER A 45 12.57 -3.52 15.50
CA SER A 45 12.83 -4.81 14.86
C SER A 45 13.05 -5.94 15.88
N SER A 46 13.17 -5.65 17.18
CA SER A 46 13.54 -6.63 18.21
C SER A 46 12.67 -6.46 19.45
N LYS A 47 12.24 -7.60 20.01
CA LYS A 47 11.37 -7.81 21.18
C LYS A 47 11.90 -7.27 22.52
N GLU A 48 12.82 -6.31 22.51
CA GLU A 48 13.53 -5.84 23.71
C GLU A 48 13.33 -4.34 23.88
N GLY A 49 12.28 -3.99 24.63
CA GLY A 49 11.90 -2.63 24.99
C GLY A 49 10.50 -2.60 25.59
N PRO A 50 10.10 -1.53 26.31
CA PRO A 50 8.70 -1.36 26.70
C PRO A 50 7.80 -1.33 25.46
N ASP A 51 6.60 -1.91 25.57
CA ASP A 51 5.59 -1.90 24.51
C ASP A 51 5.41 -0.48 24.00
N GLN A 52 5.65 -0.28 22.71
CA GLN A 52 5.49 1.04 22.09
C GLN A 52 3.98 1.28 21.89
N PRO A 53 3.50 2.50 22.19
CA PRO A 53 2.09 2.81 22.08
C PRO A 53 1.63 2.69 20.62
N TYR A 54 0.43 2.16 20.45
CA TYR A 54 -0.31 2.22 19.20
C TYR A 54 -1.16 3.48 19.18
N TYR A 55 -1.21 4.13 18.03
CA TYR A 55 -2.02 5.30 17.78
C TYR A 55 -3.15 4.94 16.82
N ASP A 56 -4.34 5.47 17.06
CA ASP A 56 -5.45 5.39 16.11
C ASP A 56 -5.10 6.19 14.85
N LEU A 57 -5.32 5.57 13.69
CA LEU A 57 -5.15 6.21 12.39
C LEU A 57 -6.50 6.65 11.84
N PRO A 58 -6.53 7.68 10.97
CA PRO A 58 -7.79 8.14 10.38
C PRO A 58 -8.34 7.08 9.41
N VAL A 59 -9.65 6.84 9.46
CA VAL A 59 -10.36 5.91 8.57
C VAL A 59 -10.66 6.64 7.26
N LEU A 60 -9.69 6.64 6.35
CA LEU A 60 -9.75 7.35 5.09
C LEU A 60 -9.32 6.44 3.94
N LEU A 61 -9.89 6.70 2.77
CA LEU A 61 -9.52 6.06 1.51
C LEU A 61 -8.71 7.04 0.66
N PHE A 62 -7.44 6.72 0.45
CA PHE A 62 -6.50 7.55 -0.28
C PHE A 62 -6.53 7.20 -1.78
N PRO A 63 -6.68 8.17 -2.69
CA PRO A 63 -6.75 7.88 -4.12
C PRO A 63 -5.40 7.41 -4.68
N SER A 64 -4.30 7.89 -4.11
CA SER A 64 -2.93 7.56 -4.53
C SER A 64 -1.93 7.77 -3.40
N TYR A 65 -0.69 7.33 -3.63
CA TYR A 65 0.46 7.64 -2.80
C TYR A 65 1.69 7.86 -3.69
N THR A 66 2.72 8.49 -3.13
CA THR A 66 4.04 8.60 -3.76
C THR A 66 5.08 7.86 -2.92
N GLU A 67 6.13 7.34 -3.55
CA GLU A 67 7.24 6.73 -2.84
C GLU A 67 8.24 7.81 -2.38
N ALA A 68 8.68 7.72 -1.13
CA ALA A 68 9.65 8.66 -0.57
C ALA A 68 10.67 7.95 0.33
N LEU A 69 11.96 8.26 0.14
CA LEU A 69 13.02 7.78 1.02
C LEU A 69 13.16 8.71 2.23
N ILE A 70 12.72 8.25 3.40
CA ILE A 70 12.66 9.06 4.62
C ILE A 70 13.46 8.41 5.74
N ARG A 71 14.18 9.24 6.49
CA ARG A 71 14.90 8.80 7.68
C ARG A 71 13.92 8.50 8.82
N VAL A 72 14.01 7.28 9.35
CA VAL A 72 13.18 6.80 10.47
C VAL A 72 13.84 7.06 11.82
N LYS A 73 15.16 6.85 11.93
CA LYS A 73 15.93 7.04 13.17
C LYS A 73 17.03 8.10 13.00
N PRO A 74 17.37 8.84 14.06
CA PRO A 74 18.51 9.76 14.03
C PRO A 74 19.83 9.08 13.64
N ASP A 75 20.74 9.82 12.99
CA ASP A 75 22.05 9.33 12.52
C ASP A 75 22.85 8.57 13.59
N TRP A 76 22.84 9.08 14.84
CA TRP A 76 23.59 8.49 15.95
C TRP A 76 23.05 7.14 16.43
N ARG A 77 21.86 6.72 15.97
CA ARG A 77 21.32 5.36 16.18
C ARG A 77 21.57 4.43 14.99
N GLY A 78 22.42 4.82 14.04
CA GLY A 78 22.82 3.98 12.90
C GLY A 78 21.71 3.70 11.89
N GLY A 79 20.70 4.58 11.81
CA GLY A 79 19.54 4.38 10.94
C GLY A 79 19.73 4.93 9.53
N GLY A 80 19.35 4.13 8.53
CA GLY A 80 19.24 4.53 7.13
C GLY A 80 17.94 5.28 6.80
N LYS A 81 17.73 5.53 5.51
CA LYS A 81 16.43 5.92 4.98
C LYS A 81 15.65 4.65 4.64
N GLU A 82 14.36 4.67 4.92
CA GLU A 82 13.41 3.62 4.55
C GLU A 82 12.46 4.13 3.47
N ASP A 83 11.85 3.21 2.73
CA ASP A 83 10.79 3.53 1.76
C ASP A 83 9.46 3.79 2.47
N PHE A 84 8.89 4.96 2.19
CA PHE A 84 7.61 5.40 2.70
C PHE A 84 6.58 5.55 1.58
N CYS A 85 5.35 5.14 1.85
CA CYS A 85 4.19 5.69 1.16
C CYS A 85 3.88 7.08 1.72
N SER A 86 4.14 8.10 0.92
CA SER A 86 3.77 9.48 1.23
C SER A 86 2.39 9.77 0.68
N ILE A 87 1.45 10.01 1.60
CA ILE A 87 0.05 10.35 1.30
C ILE A 87 -0.27 11.76 1.76
N ASN A 88 -1.23 12.36 1.07
CA ASN A 88 -1.75 13.69 1.35
C ASN A 88 -3.17 13.55 1.89
N GLN A 89 -3.42 14.03 3.11
CA GLN A 89 -4.70 13.79 3.81
C GLN A 89 -5.87 14.49 3.10
N GLU A 90 -5.61 15.66 2.52
CA GLU A 90 -6.59 16.51 1.84
C GLU A 90 -7.13 15.89 0.55
N GLU A 91 -6.41 14.92 -0.03
CA GLU A 91 -6.84 14.18 -1.22
C GLU A 91 -7.71 12.97 -0.85
N ALA A 92 -7.83 12.63 0.42
CA ALA A 92 -8.52 11.44 0.87
C ALA A 92 -10.04 11.62 0.86
N SER A 93 -10.74 10.49 0.80
CA SER A 93 -12.20 10.41 0.92
C SER A 93 -12.60 9.62 2.15
N GLU A 94 -13.76 9.93 2.73
CA GLU A 94 -14.31 9.18 3.84
C GLU A 94 -14.69 7.75 3.42
N ILE A 95 -14.52 6.80 4.33
CA ILE A 95 -14.94 5.41 4.17
C ILE A 95 -15.54 4.91 5.48
N SER A 96 -16.66 4.18 5.41
CA SER A 96 -17.30 3.60 6.59
C SER A 96 -16.62 2.30 6.99
N LEU A 97 -16.41 2.06 8.28
CA LEU A 97 -15.93 0.78 8.81
C LEU A 97 -16.91 -0.39 8.53
N GLU A 98 -18.18 -0.11 8.26
CA GLU A 98 -19.18 -1.12 7.89
C GLU A 98 -19.07 -1.57 6.42
N SER A 99 -18.12 -1.00 5.65
CA SER A 99 -17.94 -1.31 4.23
C SER A 99 -17.35 -2.71 4.04
N ASN A 100 -18.00 -3.53 3.21
CA ASN A 100 -17.41 -4.76 2.70
C ASN A 100 -16.44 -4.44 1.56
N ILE A 101 -15.26 -5.03 1.60
CA ILE A 101 -14.18 -4.71 0.66
C ILE A 101 -13.55 -5.97 0.07
N GLU A 102 -12.84 -5.77 -1.03
CA GLU A 102 -11.90 -6.72 -1.59
C GLU A 102 -10.50 -6.11 -1.55
N VAL A 103 -9.51 -6.85 -1.06
CA VAL A 103 -8.11 -6.46 -1.20
C VAL A 103 -7.63 -6.86 -2.59
N ILE A 104 -7.17 -5.87 -3.35
CA ILE A 104 -6.83 -6.00 -4.78
C ILE A 104 -5.35 -5.70 -5.08
N GLY A 105 -4.58 -5.30 -4.07
CA GLY A 105 -3.15 -5.02 -4.23
C GLY A 105 -2.49 -4.62 -2.92
N GLU A 106 -1.16 -4.54 -2.96
CA GLU A 106 -0.32 -4.18 -1.83
C GLU A 106 0.75 -3.20 -2.30
N ALA A 107 1.01 -2.17 -1.49
CA ALA A 107 2.08 -1.22 -1.75
C ALA A 107 3.44 -1.84 -1.40
N SER A 108 4.49 -1.42 -2.09
CA SER A 108 5.88 -1.81 -1.83
C SER A 108 6.41 -1.30 -0.48
N CYS A 109 5.83 -0.24 0.07
CA CYS A 109 6.28 0.43 1.28
C CYS A 109 5.84 -0.31 2.56
N PHE A 110 6.73 -0.36 3.56
CA PHE A 110 6.39 -0.87 4.90
C PHE A 110 6.08 0.25 5.91
N TYR A 111 6.44 1.48 5.55
CA TYR A 111 6.18 2.68 6.34
C TYR A 111 5.28 3.62 5.55
N SER A 112 4.52 4.43 6.26
CA SER A 112 3.69 5.47 5.67
C SER A 112 3.89 6.80 6.36
N VAL A 113 3.80 7.89 5.59
CA VAL A 113 3.78 9.25 6.10
C VAL A 113 2.53 9.93 5.58
N ILE A 114 1.71 10.44 6.50
CA ILE A 114 0.53 11.24 6.18
C ILE A 114 0.84 12.70 6.42
N LYS A 115 0.73 13.50 5.36
CA LYS A 115 0.91 14.95 5.40
C LYS A 115 -0.46 15.62 5.38
N SER A 116 -0.50 16.79 5.98
CA SER A 116 -1.64 17.70 5.89
C SER A 116 -1.16 19.14 5.72
N GLU A 117 -2.07 20.05 5.41
CA GLU A 117 -1.79 21.50 5.38
C GLU A 117 -1.28 22.00 6.75
N GLU A 118 -1.82 21.46 7.84
CA GLU A 118 -1.41 21.78 9.22
C GLU A 118 -0.07 21.13 9.60
N ASN A 119 0.24 19.96 9.04
CA ASN A 119 1.49 19.24 9.27
C ASN A 119 2.14 18.81 7.93
N PRO A 120 2.81 19.72 7.21
CA PRO A 120 3.42 19.41 5.91
C PRO A 120 4.59 18.42 5.98
N VAL A 121 5.22 18.30 7.16
CA VAL A 121 6.31 17.33 7.39
C VAL A 121 5.74 15.91 7.51
N GLY A 122 4.53 15.80 8.03
CA GLY A 122 3.74 14.59 8.13
C GLY A 122 4.10 13.67 9.29
N ASP A 123 3.09 12.94 9.76
CA ASP A 123 3.23 11.93 10.79
C ASP A 123 3.59 10.58 10.19
N LYS A 124 4.55 9.90 10.82
CA LYS A 124 5.20 8.71 10.27
C LYS A 124 4.81 7.48 11.07
N TYR A 125 4.29 6.47 10.38
CA TYR A 125 3.78 5.26 11.00
C TYR A 125 4.42 4.00 10.41
N PHE A 126 4.55 2.98 11.25
CA PHE A 126 4.94 1.64 10.83
C PHE A 126 3.71 0.84 10.39
N THR A 127 3.24 1.17 9.20
CA THR A 127 2.22 0.41 8.46
C THR A 127 2.40 0.71 6.97
N GLY A 128 2.23 -0.31 6.14
CA GLY A 128 2.08 -0.16 4.70
C GLY A 128 0.65 0.21 4.30
N LEU A 129 0.41 0.20 2.99
CA LEU A 129 -0.91 0.42 2.39
C LEU A 129 -1.35 -0.81 1.59
N LEU A 130 -2.64 -1.10 1.65
CA LEU A 130 -3.30 -2.07 0.80
C LEU A 130 -4.24 -1.35 -0.15
N LYS A 131 -4.28 -1.79 -1.42
CA LYS A 131 -5.27 -1.32 -2.37
C LYS A 131 -6.53 -2.15 -2.18
N ILE A 132 -7.66 -1.46 -2.05
CA ILE A 132 -8.96 -2.09 -1.86
C ILE A 132 -9.96 -1.63 -2.91
N ARG A 133 -11.01 -2.42 -3.09
CA ARG A 133 -12.25 -2.04 -3.77
C ARG A 133 -13.42 -2.19 -2.80
N ILE A 134 -14.25 -1.16 -2.67
CA ILE A 134 -15.52 -1.23 -1.93
C ILE A 134 -16.52 -2.01 -2.79
N ILE A 135 -17.06 -3.11 -2.28
CA ILE A 135 -17.91 -4.02 -3.07
C ILE A 135 -19.19 -3.34 -3.55
N SER A 136 -19.83 -2.52 -2.69
CA SER A 136 -21.13 -1.91 -2.99
C SER A 136 -21.06 -0.79 -4.04
N THR A 137 -19.93 -0.07 -4.12
CA THR A 137 -19.78 1.11 -5.00
C THR A 137 -18.81 0.88 -6.15
N GLY A 138 -17.94 -0.12 -6.06
CA GLY A 138 -16.82 -0.33 -6.98
C GLY A 138 -15.68 0.68 -6.82
N GLN A 139 -15.76 1.61 -5.85
CA GLN A 139 -14.72 2.60 -5.61
C GLN A 139 -13.44 1.92 -5.16
N GLU A 140 -12.31 2.31 -5.75
CA GLU A 140 -10.99 1.83 -5.39
C GLU A 140 -10.16 2.90 -4.70
N GLY A 141 -9.26 2.47 -3.82
CA GLY A 141 -8.26 3.34 -3.23
C GLY A 141 -7.33 2.57 -2.31
N TRP A 142 -6.43 3.31 -1.67
CA TRP A 142 -5.45 2.80 -0.72
C TRP A 142 -5.92 3.06 0.70
N ILE A 143 -5.69 2.09 1.58
CA ILE A 143 -5.99 2.20 3.01
C ILE A 143 -4.84 1.58 3.81
N TRP A 144 -4.75 1.92 5.09
CA TRP A 144 -3.80 1.31 6.01
C TRP A 144 -3.90 -0.21 5.99
N ALA A 145 -2.76 -0.90 5.88
CA ALA A 145 -2.75 -2.36 5.98
C ALA A 145 -3.35 -2.85 7.32
N SER A 146 -3.15 -2.09 8.41
CA SER A 146 -3.72 -2.40 9.72
C SER A 146 -5.24 -2.22 9.83
N ALA A 147 -5.89 -1.60 8.82
CA ALA A 147 -7.35 -1.47 8.76
C ALA A 147 -8.05 -2.77 8.33
N ILE A 148 -7.31 -3.75 7.81
CA ILE A 148 -7.89 -4.94 7.17
C ILE A 148 -8.04 -6.08 8.16
N GLU A 149 -9.21 -6.69 8.16
CA GLU A 149 -9.48 -7.98 8.80
C GLU A 149 -10.08 -8.92 7.75
N PHE A 150 -9.32 -9.95 7.37
CA PHE A 150 -9.75 -10.93 6.38
C PHE A 150 -10.85 -11.82 6.96
N VAL A 151 -11.92 -12.01 6.20
CA VAL A 151 -12.98 -12.94 6.54
C VAL A 151 -12.65 -14.28 5.87
N GLU A 152 -12.51 -15.34 6.66
CA GLU A 152 -12.34 -16.71 6.15
C GLU A 152 -13.63 -17.27 5.54
#